data_AF-A0A7V9R5P3-F1
#
_entry.id   AF-A0A7V9R5P3-F1
#
_cell.length_a   1.000
_cell.length_b   1.000
_cell.length_c   1.000
_cell.angle_alpha   90.00
_cell.angle_beta   90.00
_cell.angle_gamma   90.00
#
_symmetry.space_group_name_H-M   'P 1'
#
loop_
_entity.id
_entity.type
_entity.pdbx_description
1 polymer ?
#
loop_
_entity_poly.entity_id
_entity_poly.type
_entity_poly.pdbx_seq_one_letter_code
_entity_poly.pdbx_strand_id
1 'polypeptide(L)'
;MNKQEMEWCDIKVIVDDATTDLFEMPEPDEDPEQEPAFRVTRSTAELVDQDFERYRSSLERMADDWREEKKRFIQENKDDAQSGADLT
;
A
#
# COMPACT_ATOMS: atom_id res chain seq x y z
N MET A 1 1.30 -30.04 3.47
CA MET A 1 1.92 -28.75 3.12
C MET A 1 1.50 -27.74 4.17
N ASN A 2 2.45 -27.13 4.88
CA ASN A 2 2.15 -26.13 5.90
C ASN A 2 2.04 -24.76 5.21
N LYS A 3 0.81 -24.30 4.99
CA LYS A 3 0.52 -22.95 4.51
C LYS A 3 0.20 -22.08 5.71
N GLN A 4 0.73 -20.87 5.74
CA GLN A 4 0.42 -19.88 6.77
C GLN A 4 -0.22 -18.67 6.10
N GLU A 5 -1.33 -18.19 6.65
CA GLU A 5 -2.00 -16.98 6.18
C GLU A 5 -1.57 -15.79 7.04
N MET A 6 -1.37 -14.65 6.38
CA MET A 6 -1.11 -13.36 7.02
C MET A 6 -1.67 -12.21 6.17
N GLU A 7 -1.57 -10.99 6.68
CA GLU A 7 -2.14 -9.80 6.05
C GLU A 7 -1.09 -8.69 5.98
N TRP A 8 -0.93 -8.10 4.79
CA TRP A 8 -0.07 -6.94 4.55
C TRP A 8 -0.90 -5.81 3.95
N CYS A 9 -1.07 -4.71 4.69
CA CYS A 9 -1.81 -3.52 4.23
C CYS A 9 -3.19 -3.88 3.64
N ASP A 10 -4.00 -4.66 4.37
CA ASP A 10 -5.34 -5.13 3.96
C ASP A 10 -5.34 -6.13 2.78
N ILE A 11 -4.18 -6.65 2.39
CA ILE A 11 -4.01 -7.66 1.35
C ILE A 11 -3.69 -9.01 1.99
N LYS A 12 -4.42 -10.06 1.61
CA LYS A 12 -4.15 -11.43 2.05
C LYS A 12 -2.85 -11.96 1.43
N VAL A 13 -2.05 -12.60 2.26
CA VAL A 13 -0.76 -13.19 1.88
C VAL A 13 -0.70 -14.63 2.39
N ILE A 14 -0.38 -15.56 1.50
CA ILE A 14 -0.23 -16.98 1.79
C ILE A 14 1.26 -17.31 1.71
N VAL A 15 1.84 -17.70 2.83
CA VAL A 15 3.22 -18.20 2.89
C VAL A 15 3.22 -19.68 2.50
N ASP A 16 3.86 -19.99 1.38
CA ASP A 16 4.03 -21.34 0.83
C ASP A 16 5.50 -21.57 0.45
N ASP A 17 6.19 -22.40 1.23
CA ASP A 17 7.60 -22.75 0.99
C ASP A 17 7.75 -23.87 -0.05
N ALA A 18 6.65 -24.46 -0.53
CA ALA A 18 6.68 -25.49 -1.56
C ALA A 18 6.74 -24.92 -2.98
N THR A 19 6.38 -23.65 -3.16
CA THR A 19 6.53 -22.92 -4.42
C THR A 19 7.98 -22.47 -4.59
N THR A 20 8.68 -23.06 -5.56
CA THR A 20 10.08 -22.72 -5.90
C THR A 20 10.20 -21.51 -6.81
N ASP A 21 9.11 -21.09 -7.47
CA ASP A 21 9.12 -19.97 -8.38
C ASP A 21 8.79 -18.65 -7.67
N LEU A 22 9.69 -17.69 -7.83
CA LEU A 22 9.57 -16.33 -7.33
C LEU A 22 8.39 -15.66 -8.05
N PHE A 23 7.33 -15.34 -7.31
CA PHE A 23 6.25 -14.47 -7.76
C PHE A 23 5.52 -14.94 -9.03
N GLU A 24 4.87 -16.09 -8.98
CA GLU A 24 3.75 -16.31 -9.90
C GLU A 24 2.54 -15.54 -9.35
N MET A 25 2.19 -14.45 -10.04
CA MET A 25 0.85 -13.87 -9.91
C MET A 25 -0.09 -14.94 -10.45
N PRO A 26 -0.90 -15.62 -9.61
CA PRO A 26 -1.74 -16.71 -10.09
C PRO A 26 -2.64 -16.17 -11.20
N GLU A 27 -2.88 -16.98 -12.23
CA GLU A 27 -3.94 -16.66 -13.19
C GLU A 27 -5.21 -16.33 -12.38
N PRO A 28 -5.91 -15.24 -12.70
CA PRO A 28 -7.15 -14.91 -12.01
C PRO A 28 -8.07 -16.13 -12.12
N ASP A 29 -8.35 -16.77 -10.98
CA ASP A 29 -9.22 -17.93 -10.90
C ASP A 29 -10.60 -17.54 -11.45
N GLU A 30 -11.32 -18.50 -12.04
CA GLU A 30 -12.63 -18.24 -12.67
C GLU A 30 -13.72 -17.79 -11.66
N ASP A 31 -13.41 -17.76 -10.36
CA ASP A 31 -14.31 -17.33 -9.30
C ASP A 31 -14.20 -15.82 -9.04
N PRO A 32 -15.20 -15.01 -9.45
CA PRO A 32 -15.19 -13.56 -9.26
C PRO A 32 -15.33 -13.12 -7.80
N GLU A 33 -15.66 -14.04 -6.87
CA GLU A 33 -15.77 -13.74 -5.43
C GLU A 33 -14.46 -13.99 -4.67
N GLN A 34 -13.44 -14.57 -5.32
CA GLN A 34 -12.18 -14.88 -4.67
C GLN A 34 -11.39 -13.60 -4.39
N GLU A 35 -11.09 -13.33 -3.12
CA GLU A 35 -10.24 -12.20 -2.75
C GLU A 35 -8.78 -12.46 -3.19
N PRO A 36 -8.12 -11.47 -3.82
CA PRO A 36 -6.76 -11.64 -4.29
C PRO A 36 -5.81 -11.95 -3.14
N ALA A 37 -5.09 -13.08 -3.24
CA ALA A 37 -4.10 -13.49 -2.25
C ALA A 37 -2.72 -13.66 -2.90
N PHE A 38 -1.71 -12.96 -2.37
CA PHE A 38 -0.33 -13.12 -2.83
C PHE A 38 0.28 -14.36 -2.22
N ARG A 39 0.85 -15.24 -3.05
CA ARG A 39 1.62 -16.40 -2.58
C ARG A 39 3.09 -16.03 -2.54
N VAL A 40 3.73 -16.20 -1.38
CA VAL A 40 5.14 -15.88 -1.18
C VAL A 40 5.84 -17.00 -0.41
N THR A 41 7.15 -17.11 -0.54
CA THR A 41 7.94 -17.97 0.34
C THR A 41 8.14 -17.29 1.70
N ARG A 42 8.53 -18.06 2.72
CA ARG A 42 8.82 -17.52 4.05
C ARG A 42 10.00 -16.54 4.03
N SER A 43 11.03 -16.81 3.24
CA SER A 43 12.17 -15.90 3.12
C SER A 43 11.76 -14.55 2.53
N THR A 44 10.85 -14.54 1.55
CA THR A 44 10.26 -13.30 1.03
C THR A 44 9.42 -12.61 2.11
N ALA A 45 8.61 -13.34 2.87
CA ALA A 45 7.82 -12.76 3.95
C ALA A 45 8.68 -12.09 5.03
N GLU A 46 9.76 -12.74 5.44
CA GLU A 46 10.72 -12.20 6.42
C GLU A 46 11.48 -10.96 5.89
N LEU A 47 11.82 -10.94 4.60
CA LEU A 47 12.45 -9.77 3.97
C LEU A 47 11.51 -8.57 3.93
N VAL A 48 10.26 -8.79 3.51
CA VAL A 48 9.24 -7.74 3.44
C VAL A 48 8.96 -7.17 4.83
N ASP A 49 8.88 -8.01 5.86
CA ASP A 49 8.68 -7.57 7.25
C ASP A 49 9.82 -6.65 7.73
N GLN A 50 11.08 -7.06 7.49
CA GLN A 50 12.26 -6.26 7.85
C GLN A 50 12.34 -4.94 7.09
N ASP A 51 12.07 -4.96 5.79
CA ASP A 51 12.09 -3.76 4.97
C ASP A 51 10.93 -2.83 5.35
N PHE A 52 9.75 -3.37 5.64
CA PHE A 52 8.60 -2.57 6.05
C PHE A 52 8.91 -1.79 7.33
N GLU A 53 9.39 -2.44 8.38
CA GLU A 53 9.78 -1.77 9.63
C GLU A 53 10.91 -0.75 9.41
N ARG A 54 11.84 -1.03 8.51
CA ARG A 54 12.92 -0.10 8.15
C ARG A 54 12.40 1.15 7.44
N TYR A 55 11.44 1.00 6.52
CA TYR A 55 10.95 2.10 5.69
C TYR A 55 9.73 2.81 6.26
N ARG A 56 9.07 2.24 7.26
CA ARG A 56 7.84 2.75 7.89
C ARG A 56 7.90 4.23 8.22
N SER A 57 8.92 4.67 8.96
CA SER A 57 9.04 6.08 9.37
C SER A 57 9.17 7.03 8.18
N SER A 58 9.81 6.58 7.08
CA SER A 58 9.92 7.38 5.86
C SER A 58 8.57 7.47 5.13
N LEU A 59 7.82 6.37 5.10
CA LEU A 59 6.47 6.31 4.50
C LEU A 59 5.48 7.19 5.27
N GLU A 60 5.50 7.12 6.61
CA GLU A 60 4.67 7.98 7.47
C GLU A 60 4.97 9.45 7.25
N ARG A 61 6.26 9.84 7.20
CA ARG A 61 6.65 11.22 6.91
C ARG A 61 6.19 11.70 5.54
N MET A 62 6.37 10.89 4.49
CA MET A 62 5.89 11.25 3.14
C MET A 62 4.37 11.43 3.09
N ALA A 63 3.61 10.60 3.84
CA ALA A 63 2.17 10.76 3.96
C ALA A 63 1.78 12.06 4.68
N ASP A 64 2.51 12.44 5.72
CA ASP A 64 2.33 13.71 6.43
C ASP A 64 2.65 14.92 5.55
N ASP A 65 3.83 14.91 4.92
CA ASP A 65 4.27 15.95 3.98
C ASP A 65 3.21 16.17 2.89
N TRP A 66 2.68 15.08 2.33
CA TRP A 66 1.61 15.14 1.34
C TRP A 66 0.31 15.73 1.88
N ARG A 67 -0.08 15.38 3.12
CA ARG A 67 -1.28 15.94 3.75
C ARG A 67 -1.14 17.43 4.01
N GLU A 68 0.04 17.90 4.42
CA GLU A 68 0.31 19.31 4.62
C GLU A 68 0.30 20.08 3.29
N GLU A 69 0.94 19.53 2.25
CA GLU A 69 0.94 20.13 0.92
C GLU A 69 -0.47 20.25 0.35
N LYS A 70 -1.28 19.20 0.48
CA LYS A 70 -2.68 19.23 0.07
C LYS A 70 -3.48 20.30 0.81
N LYS A 71 -3.23 20.50 2.11
CA LYS A 71 -3.89 21.56 2.89
C LYS A 71 -3.48 22.95 2.42
N ARG A 72 -2.18 23.18 2.17
CA ARG A 72 -1.67 24.45 1.63
C ARG A 72 -2.31 24.77 0.29
N PHE A 73 -2.28 23.82 -0.64
CA PHE A 73 -2.88 23.97 -1.95
C PHE A 73 -4.37 24.35 -1.88
N ILE A 74 -5.14 23.69 -1.01
CA ILE A 74 -6.57 24.01 -0.83
C ILE A 74 -6.75 25.42 -0.25
N GLN A 75 -5.88 25.86 0.65
CA GLN A 75 -5.96 27.18 1.27
C GLN A 75 -5.62 28.29 0.27
N GLU A 76 -4.53 28.16 -0.48
CA GLU A 76 -4.10 29.13 -1.50
C GLU A 76 -5.19 29.31 -2.58
N ASN A 77 -5.79 28.22 -3.05
CA ASN A 77 -6.88 28.30 -4.04
C ASN A 77 -8.20 28.88 -3.48
N LYS A 78 -8.39 28.91 -2.15
CA LYS A 78 -9.52 29.61 -1.53
C LYS A 78 -9.25 31.10 -1.40
N ASP A 79 -8.03 31.46 -1.03
CA ASP A 79 -7.62 32.86 -0.87
C ASP A 79 -7.62 33.59 -2.22
N ASP A 80 -7.24 32.92 -3.31
CA ASP A 80 -7.34 33.45 -4.69
C ASP A 80 -8.80 33.65 -5.15
N ALA A 81 -9.71 32.74 -4.78
CA ALA A 81 -11.13 32.86 -5.10
C ALA A 81 -11.82 34.01 -4.34
N GLN A 82 -11.30 34.39 -3.17
CA GLN A 82 -11.86 35.44 -2.33
C GLN A 82 -11.26 36.83 -2.66
N SER A 83 -9.99 36.87 -3.09
CA SER A 83 -9.33 38.07 -3.61
C SER A 83 -9.95 38.60 -4.92
N GLY A 84 -10.45 37.69 -5.78
CA GLY A 84 -11.15 38.07 -7.01
C GLY A 84 -12.59 38.59 -6.83
N ALA A 85 -13.20 38.37 -5.66
CA ALA A 85 -14.57 38.79 -5.37
C ALA A 85 -14.69 40.18 -4.72
N ASP A 86 -13.59 40.73 -4.20
CA ASP A 86 -13.54 42.03 -3.51
C ASP A 86 -13.18 43.21 -4.47
N LEU A 87 -13.07 42.92 -5.78
CA LEU A 87 -12.73 43.88 -6.84
C LEU A 87 -13.88 44.16 -7.82
N THR A 88 -15.11 43.73 -7.51
CA THR A 88 -16.35 44.05 -8.26
C THR A 88 -17.44 44.59 -7.35
#